data_AF-A0A969XC52-F1
#
_entry.id   AF-A0A969XC52-F1
#
_cell.length_a   1.000
_cell.length_b   1.000
_cell.length_c   1.000
_cell.angle_alpha   90.00
_cell.angle_beta   90.00
_cell.angle_gamma   90.00
#
_symmetry.space_group_name_H-M   'P 1'
#
loop_
_entity.id
_entity.type
_entity.pdbx_description
1 polymer ?
#
loop_
_entity_poly.entity_id
_entity_poly.type
_entity_poly.pdbx_seq_one_letter_code
_entity_poly.pdbx_strand_id
1 'polypeptide(L)'
;MRKSLIAASLCLTASLAQADTISCVLENNRVMTLGNLGSSPVYSYGPAGKIELTLPTGAANSRVYKGSEMFSGGGSAYLAFTNGNYTYAAYTGIGRGWEFTGLKVYKGSEIIMERQCKDTDALLGLDPDRINAPEGELPY
;
A
#
# COMPACT_ATOMS: atom_id res chain seq x y z
N MET A 1 59.13 -18.81 -16.39
CA MET A 1 57.99 -18.92 -15.46
C MET A 1 57.41 -17.53 -15.23
N ARG A 2 56.29 -17.17 -15.86
CA ARG A 2 55.62 -15.86 -15.68
C ARG A 2 54.44 -16.06 -14.72
N LYS A 3 54.47 -15.38 -13.57
CA LYS A 3 53.41 -15.37 -12.57
C LYS A 3 52.36 -14.34 -12.99
N SER A 4 51.14 -14.79 -13.33
CA SER A 4 50.00 -13.89 -13.53
C SER A 4 49.43 -13.48 -12.18
N LEU A 5 49.41 -12.17 -11.92
CA LEU A 5 48.66 -11.56 -10.82
C LEU A 5 47.22 -11.35 -11.28
N ILE A 6 46.28 -12.01 -10.63
CA ILE A 6 44.84 -11.78 -10.83
C ILE A 6 44.42 -10.65 -9.89
N ALA A 7 44.06 -9.51 -10.45
CA ALA A 7 43.45 -8.41 -9.72
C ALA A 7 41.96 -8.72 -9.48
N ALA A 8 41.57 -8.95 -8.23
CA ALA A 8 40.17 -9.10 -7.84
C ALA A 8 39.51 -7.72 -7.81
N SER A 9 38.65 -7.45 -8.78
CA SER A 9 37.81 -6.24 -8.82
C SER A 9 36.61 -6.44 -7.88
N LEU A 10 36.60 -5.77 -6.73
CA LEU A 10 35.44 -5.70 -5.84
C LEU A 10 34.37 -4.82 -6.50
N CYS A 11 33.34 -5.45 -7.06
CA CYS A 11 32.16 -4.76 -7.54
C CYS A 11 31.27 -4.44 -6.33
N LEU A 12 31.23 -3.17 -5.88
CA LEU A 12 30.24 -2.70 -4.92
C LEU A 12 28.88 -2.63 -5.63
N THR A 13 27.99 -3.57 -5.34
CA THR A 13 26.58 -3.46 -5.74
C THR A 13 25.85 -2.54 -4.77
N ALA A 14 25.60 -1.30 -5.20
CA ALA A 14 24.65 -0.43 -4.53
C ALA A 14 23.24 -1.02 -4.72
N SER A 15 22.68 -1.62 -3.67
CA SER A 15 21.29 -2.07 -3.69
C SER A 15 20.39 -0.84 -3.68
N LEU A 16 19.63 -0.65 -4.76
CA LEU A 16 18.53 0.32 -4.79
C LEU A 16 17.48 -0.16 -3.78
N ALA A 17 17.43 0.49 -2.61
CA ALA A 17 16.30 0.32 -1.69
C ALA A 17 15.05 0.77 -2.44
N GLN A 18 14.28 -0.18 -2.93
CA GLN A 18 13.05 0.06 -3.66
C GLN A 18 12.11 0.81 -2.72
N ALA A 19 11.59 1.96 -3.15
CA ALA A 19 10.77 2.83 -2.32
C ALA A 19 9.61 2.02 -1.72
N ASP A 20 9.66 1.81 -0.40
CA ASP A 20 8.71 1.02 0.38
C ASP A 20 7.49 1.86 0.77
N THR A 21 7.17 2.87 -0.05
CA THR A 21 6.18 3.91 0.24
C THR A 21 5.45 4.31 -1.04
N ILE A 22 4.13 4.36 -0.93
CA ILE A 22 3.20 4.74 -1.99
C ILE A 22 2.28 5.80 -1.40
N SER A 23 1.94 6.83 -2.17
CA SER A 23 1.09 7.92 -1.70
C SER A 23 0.11 8.35 -2.77
N CYS A 24 -1.05 8.83 -2.32
CA CYS A 24 -2.12 9.28 -3.17
C CYS A 24 -2.76 10.55 -2.58
N VAL A 25 -2.95 11.55 -3.43
CA VAL A 25 -3.79 12.71 -3.09
C VAL A 25 -5.23 12.35 -3.45
N LEU A 26 -6.11 12.35 -2.46
CA LEU A 26 -7.52 12.06 -2.59
C LEU A 26 -8.30 13.27 -3.11
N GLU A 27 -9.49 13.04 -3.67
CA GLU A 27 -10.39 14.10 -4.17
C GLU A 27 -10.67 15.22 -3.15
N ASN A 28 -10.69 14.89 -1.86
CA ASN A 28 -10.89 15.85 -0.78
C ASN A 28 -9.62 16.61 -0.35
N ASN A 29 -8.55 16.57 -1.15
CA ASN A 29 -7.24 17.19 -0.90
C ASN A 29 -6.49 16.63 0.33
N ARG A 30 -6.90 15.46 0.82
CA ARG A 30 -6.14 14.74 1.85
C ARG A 30 -5.13 13.83 1.16
N VAL A 31 -3.99 13.63 1.80
CA VAL A 31 -2.94 12.71 1.38
C VAL A 31 -3.11 11.44 2.19
N MET A 32 -3.23 10.32 1.48
CA MET A 32 -3.08 8.98 2.04
C MET A 32 -1.68 8.47 1.67
N THR A 33 -0.93 7.97 2.65
CA THR A 33 0.37 7.34 2.43
C THR A 33 0.40 5.96 3.05
N LEU A 34 0.87 4.99 2.27
CA LEU A 34 1.20 3.63 2.69
C LEU A 34 2.72 3.51 2.73
N GLY A 35 3.31 3.21 3.87
CA GLY A 35 4.76 3.08 4.05
C GLY A 35 5.13 1.74 4.69
N ASN A 36 6.43 1.44 4.72
CA ASN A 36 6.99 0.23 5.34
C ASN A 36 6.34 -1.08 4.84
N LEU A 37 5.90 -1.11 3.58
CA LEU A 37 5.10 -2.21 3.02
C LEU A 37 5.78 -3.57 3.16
N GLY A 38 7.10 -3.66 2.94
CA GLY A 38 7.86 -4.90 3.03
C GLY A 38 8.22 -5.33 4.46
N SER A 39 7.85 -4.56 5.49
CA SER A 39 8.26 -4.82 6.88
C SER A 39 7.09 -4.72 7.86
N SER A 40 6.69 -3.52 8.27
CA SER A 40 5.56 -3.30 9.15
C SER A 40 4.72 -2.19 8.55
N PRO A 41 3.76 -2.53 7.67
CA PRO A 41 3.03 -1.54 6.90
C PRO A 41 2.41 -0.47 7.79
N VAL A 42 2.48 0.77 7.34
CA VAL A 42 1.93 1.94 8.01
C VAL A 42 1.03 2.68 7.05
N TYR A 43 -0.15 3.04 7.51
CA TYR A 43 -1.04 3.96 6.84
C TYR A 43 -0.97 5.32 7.52
N SER A 44 -1.02 6.40 6.75
CA SER A 44 -1.26 7.74 7.29
C SER A 44 -2.20 8.56 6.42
N TYR A 45 -2.88 9.51 7.06
CA TYR A 45 -3.88 10.36 6.45
C TYR A 45 -3.84 11.77 7.05
N GLY A 46 -3.99 12.80 6.21
CA GLY A 46 -4.09 14.19 6.65
C GLY A 46 -3.96 15.16 5.46
N PRO A 47 -3.95 16.48 5.67
CA PRO A 47 -3.62 17.41 4.60
C PRO A 47 -2.12 17.34 4.26
N ALA A 48 -1.72 17.85 3.10
CA ALA A 48 -0.31 17.89 2.72
C ALA A 48 0.56 18.54 3.82
N GLY A 49 1.63 17.87 4.22
CA GLY A 49 2.56 18.34 5.26
C GLY A 49 2.07 18.19 6.71
N LYS A 50 0.89 17.61 6.96
CA LYS A 50 0.38 17.37 8.32
C LYS A 50 -0.30 16.01 8.40
N ILE A 51 0.17 15.15 9.29
CA ILE A 51 -0.48 13.86 9.56
C ILE A 51 -1.55 14.06 10.64
N GLU A 52 -2.76 13.58 10.39
CA GLU A 52 -3.89 13.61 11.34
C GLU A 52 -4.21 12.22 11.91
N LEU A 53 -3.91 11.16 11.15
CA LEU A 53 -4.09 9.76 11.54
C LEU A 53 -2.90 8.93 11.04
N THR A 54 -2.43 8.02 11.88
CA THR A 54 -1.45 6.97 11.53
C THR A 54 -1.98 5.63 12.02
N LEU A 55 -1.82 4.56 11.26
CA LEU A 55 -2.22 3.20 11.62
C LEU A 55 -1.11 2.20 11.25
N PRO A 56 -1.00 1.04 11.93
CA PRO A 56 -1.82 0.61 13.06
C PRO A 56 -1.53 1.43 14.33
N THR A 57 -2.57 1.80 15.09
CA THR A 57 -2.44 2.29 16.47
C THR A 57 -2.58 1.12 17.42
N GLY A 58 -1.80 1.09 18.51
CA GLY A 58 -1.61 -0.03 19.45
C GLY A 58 -2.83 -0.53 20.24
N ALA A 59 -3.99 -0.67 19.60
CA ALA A 59 -5.10 -1.44 20.12
C ALA A 59 -4.83 -2.94 19.90
N ALA A 60 -5.23 -3.77 20.85
CA ALA A 60 -5.11 -5.23 20.79
C ALA A 60 -5.79 -5.88 19.56
N ASN A 61 -6.62 -5.13 18.83
CA ASN A 61 -7.40 -5.59 17.68
C ASN A 61 -7.04 -4.88 16.35
N SER A 62 -6.02 -4.03 16.33
CA SER A 62 -5.54 -3.43 15.09
C SER A 62 -4.80 -4.48 14.27
N ARG A 63 -5.27 -4.74 13.06
CA ARG A 63 -4.73 -5.71 12.13
C ARG A 63 -4.45 -5.04 10.80
N VAL A 64 -3.42 -5.52 10.13
CA VAL A 64 -3.12 -5.19 8.74
C VAL A 64 -3.33 -6.46 7.94
N TYR A 65 -4.00 -6.36 6.79
CA TYR A 65 -4.22 -7.49 5.89
C TYR A 65 -4.29 -6.97 4.46
N LYS A 66 -3.97 -7.87 3.53
CA LYS A 66 -3.92 -7.61 2.11
C LYS A 66 -4.83 -8.59 1.39
N GLY A 67 -5.20 -8.25 0.17
CA GLY A 67 -5.87 -9.19 -0.72
C GLY A 67 -5.82 -8.72 -2.14
N SER A 68 -6.03 -9.65 -3.05
CA SER A 68 -6.23 -9.39 -4.46
C SER A 68 -7.32 -10.27 -5.01
N GLU A 69 -7.90 -9.81 -6.11
CA GLU A 69 -8.86 -10.57 -6.89
C GLU A 69 -8.49 -10.44 -8.36
N MET A 70 -8.43 -11.58 -9.05
CA MET A 70 -8.13 -11.63 -10.47
C MET A 70 -9.43 -11.79 -11.26
N PHE A 71 -9.57 -10.99 -12.32
CA PHE A 71 -10.68 -11.07 -13.26
C PHE A 71 -10.15 -11.43 -14.66
N SER A 72 -10.99 -11.98 -15.53
CA SER A 72 -10.60 -12.40 -16.89
C SER A 72 -10.08 -11.26 -17.81
N GLY A 73 -10.16 -10.00 -17.37
CA GLY A 73 -9.66 -8.84 -18.09
C GLY A 73 -8.98 -7.80 -17.21
N GLY A 74 -8.52 -8.19 -16.02
CA GLY A 74 -7.97 -7.25 -15.04
C GLY A 74 -7.75 -7.87 -13.67
N GLY A 75 -7.52 -7.02 -12.67
CA GLY A 75 -7.40 -7.43 -11.29
C GLY A 75 -7.59 -6.25 -10.35
N SER A 76 -7.78 -6.55 -9.08
CA SER A 76 -7.79 -5.56 -8.02
C SER A 76 -6.95 -6.03 -6.85
N ALA A 77 -6.43 -5.08 -6.09
CA ALA A 77 -5.71 -5.33 -4.86
C ALA A 77 -6.12 -4.32 -3.80
N TYR A 78 -5.96 -4.69 -2.54
CA TYR A 78 -6.14 -3.78 -1.44
C TYR A 78 -5.13 -4.06 -0.32
N LEU A 79 -4.85 -3.01 0.46
CA LEU A 79 -4.18 -3.09 1.75
C LEU A 79 -5.07 -2.38 2.75
N ALA A 80 -5.37 -3.05 3.86
CA ALA A 80 -6.32 -2.52 4.82
C ALA A 80 -5.85 -2.64 6.27
N PHE A 81 -6.26 -1.65 7.05
CA PHE A 81 -5.88 -1.44 8.44
C PHE A 81 -7.13 -1.37 9.30
N THR A 82 -7.27 -2.21 10.32
CA THR A 82 -8.35 -2.08 11.31
C THR A 82 -7.93 -1.19 12.48
N ASN A 83 -8.91 -0.46 13.03
CA ASN A 83 -8.77 0.28 14.28
C ASN A 83 -10.14 0.30 15.00
N GLY A 84 -10.31 -0.59 15.99
CA GLY A 84 -11.62 -0.81 16.60
C GLY A 84 -12.63 -1.33 15.57
N ASN A 85 -13.76 -0.64 15.43
CA ASN A 85 -14.81 -0.98 14.46
C ASN A 85 -14.61 -0.33 13.08
N TYR A 86 -13.45 0.30 12.85
CA TYR A 86 -13.15 0.94 11.56
C TYR A 86 -12.17 0.12 10.75
N THR A 87 -12.39 0.07 9.45
CA THR A 87 -11.48 -0.53 8.46
C THR A 87 -11.12 0.52 7.41
N TYR A 88 -9.83 0.76 7.22
CA TYR A 88 -9.29 1.72 6.25
C TYR A 88 -8.63 0.92 5.13
N ALA A 89 -9.28 0.87 3.96
CA ALA A 89 -8.85 0.06 2.82
C ALA A 89 -8.39 0.95 1.67
N ALA A 90 -7.08 0.98 1.45
CA ALA A 90 -6.51 1.50 0.22
C ALA A 90 -6.71 0.46 -0.88
N TYR A 91 -7.25 0.86 -2.02
CA TYR A 91 -7.63 -0.06 -3.08
C TYR A 91 -7.08 0.40 -4.43
N THR A 92 -6.76 -0.56 -5.28
CA THR A 92 -6.38 -0.37 -6.67
C THR A 92 -7.03 -1.43 -7.55
N GLY A 93 -7.33 -1.09 -8.78
CA GLY A 93 -7.81 -2.05 -9.76
C GLY A 93 -7.69 -1.52 -11.17
N ILE A 94 -7.44 -2.44 -12.09
CA ILE A 94 -7.32 -2.17 -13.50
C ILE A 94 -7.98 -3.28 -14.30
N GLY A 95 -8.63 -2.92 -15.40
CA GLY A 95 -9.03 -3.85 -16.43
C GLY A 95 -9.25 -3.17 -17.77
N ARG A 96 -9.85 -3.91 -18.71
CA ARG A 96 -10.11 -3.38 -20.06
C ARG A 96 -11.08 -2.20 -20.03
N GLY A 97 -10.54 -0.98 -20.13
CA GLY A 97 -11.30 0.26 -20.22
C GLY A 97 -11.74 0.84 -18.88
N TRP A 98 -11.20 0.35 -17.76
CA TRP A 98 -11.50 0.89 -16.43
C TRP A 98 -10.27 0.79 -15.52
N GLU A 99 -10.11 1.80 -14.68
CA GLU A 99 -9.10 1.89 -13.64
C GLU A 99 -9.73 2.56 -12.43
N PHE A 100 -9.35 2.11 -11.24
CA PHE A 100 -9.76 2.77 -10.01
C PHE A 100 -8.65 2.70 -8.97
N THR A 101 -8.45 3.77 -8.24
CA THR A 101 -7.58 3.83 -7.07
C THR A 101 -8.17 4.75 -6.02
N GLY A 102 -8.00 4.44 -4.75
CA GLY A 102 -8.54 5.28 -3.69
C GLY A 102 -8.52 4.67 -2.31
N LEU A 103 -9.38 5.23 -1.47
CA LEU A 103 -9.56 4.85 -0.07
C LEU A 103 -11.05 4.66 0.22
N LYS A 104 -11.39 3.50 0.80
CA LYS A 104 -12.68 3.25 1.47
C LYS A 104 -12.44 3.17 2.97
N VAL A 105 -13.32 3.79 3.74
CA VAL A 105 -13.35 3.65 5.20
C VAL A 105 -14.70 3.08 5.58
N TYR A 106 -14.64 1.97 6.30
CA TYR A 106 -15.78 1.25 6.80
C TYR A 106 -15.94 1.46 8.30
N LYS A 107 -17.18 1.38 8.79
CA LYS A 107 -17.52 1.24 10.19
C LYS A 107 -18.47 0.05 10.34
N GLY A 108 -17.95 -1.12 10.71
CA GLY A 108 -18.70 -2.35 10.44
C GLY A 108 -18.83 -2.56 8.93
N SER A 109 -19.98 -3.09 8.49
CA SER A 109 -20.31 -3.27 7.06
C SER A 109 -20.65 -2.00 6.28
N GLU A 110 -20.70 -0.83 6.92
CA GLU A 110 -21.10 0.42 6.30
C GLU A 110 -19.88 1.20 5.77
N ILE A 111 -19.92 1.63 4.51
CA ILE A 111 -18.95 2.59 3.94
C ILE A 111 -19.33 3.99 4.42
N ILE A 112 -18.49 4.56 5.30
CA ILE A 112 -18.67 5.93 5.81
C ILE A 112 -17.84 6.97 5.04
N MET A 113 -16.88 6.53 4.23
CA MET A 113 -16.13 7.38 3.32
C MET A 113 -15.60 6.57 2.13
N GLU A 114 -15.72 7.15 0.94
CA GLU A 114 -15.06 6.67 -0.27
C GLU A 114 -14.49 7.87 -1.03
N ARG A 115 -13.19 7.87 -1.31
CA ARG A 115 -12.54 8.94 -2.09
C ARG A 115 -11.55 8.33 -3.05
N GLN A 116 -11.60 8.77 -4.30
CA GLN A 116 -10.65 8.34 -5.31
C GLN A 116 -9.33 9.09 -5.18
N CYS A 117 -8.26 8.48 -5.68
CA CYS A 117 -7.03 9.19 -5.96
C CYS A 117 -7.25 10.12 -7.16
N LYS A 118 -6.73 11.35 -7.06
CA LYS A 118 -6.76 12.30 -8.19
C LYS A 118 -5.91 11.83 -9.37
N ASP A 119 -4.83 11.12 -9.06
CA ASP A 119 -3.99 10.43 -10.01
C ASP A 119 -4.34 8.94 -9.94
N THR A 120 -4.91 8.40 -11.02
CA THR A 120 -5.33 7.01 -11.10
C THR A 120 -4.17 6.04 -10.97
N ASP A 121 -2.96 6.48 -11.29
CA ASP A 121 -1.76 5.65 -11.26
C ASP A 121 -1.11 5.56 -9.87
N ALA A 122 -1.57 6.40 -8.94
CA ALA A 122 -0.91 6.62 -7.64
C ALA A 122 -0.75 5.36 -6.79
N LEU A 123 -1.65 4.37 -6.96
CA LEU A 123 -1.60 3.09 -6.24
C LEU A 123 -1.33 1.88 -7.15
N LEU A 124 -0.95 2.06 -8.41
CA LEU A 124 -0.61 0.93 -9.29
C LEU A 124 0.60 0.13 -8.78
N GLY A 125 1.46 0.75 -7.97
CA GLY A 125 2.56 0.07 -7.29
C GLY A 125 2.15 -0.80 -6.10
N LEU A 126 0.85 -0.83 -5.74
CA LEU A 126 0.35 -1.65 -4.64
C LEU A 126 0.30 -3.12 -5.08
N ASP A 127 1.40 -3.81 -4.84
CA ASP A 127 1.59 -5.23 -5.15
C ASP A 127 1.48 -6.06 -3.85
N PRO A 128 0.41 -6.84 -3.66
CA PRO A 128 0.23 -7.68 -2.47
C PRO A 128 1.41 -8.59 -2.18
N ASP A 129 2.11 -9.12 -3.18
CA ASP A 129 3.23 -10.06 -2.97
C ASP A 129 4.41 -9.41 -2.25
N ARG A 130 4.50 -8.08 -2.32
CA ARG A 130 5.57 -7.27 -1.71
C ARG A 130 5.18 -6.67 -0.36
N ILE A 131 3.97 -6.93 0.11
CA ILE A 131 3.47 -6.41 1.38
C ILE A 131 3.59 -7.47 2.48
N ASN A 132 4.26 -7.13 3.57
CA ASN A 132 4.32 -7.95 4.78
C ASN A 132 3.05 -7.78 5.62
N ALA A 133 1.95 -8.34 5.13
CA ALA A 133 0.68 -8.48 5.82
C ALA A 133 0.05 -9.83 5.46
N PRO A 134 -0.71 -10.46 6.37
CA PRO A 134 -1.46 -11.67 6.04
C PRO A 134 -2.49 -11.41 4.95
N GLU A 135 -2.73 -12.41 4.11
CA GLU A 135 -3.89 -12.41 3.22
C GLU A 135 -5.18 -12.59 4.03
N GLY A 136 -6.26 -11.96 3.57
CA GLY A 136 -7.57 -12.11 4.18
C GLY A 136 -8.67 -11.56 3.29
N GLU A 137 -9.90 -11.71 3.74
CA GLU A 137 -11.05 -10.93 3.24
C GLU A 137 -11.09 -9.58 3.97
N LEU A 138 -11.73 -8.58 3.37
CA LEU A 138 -12.00 -7.31 4.04
C LEU A 138 -12.93 -7.56 5.24
N PRO A 139 -12.44 -7.43 6.50
CA PRO A 139 -13.25 -7.43 7.69
C PRO A 139 -13.98 -6.09 7.75
N TYR A 140 -15.23 -6.12 7.30
CA TYR A 140 -16.14 -5.02 7.52
C TYR A 140 -16.70 -5.09 8.94
#